data_AF-A0A2S8EZN4-F1
#
_entry.id   AF-A0A2S8EZN4-F1
#
_cell.length_a   1.000
_cell.length_b   1.000
_cell.length_c   1.000
_cell.angle_alpha   90.00
_cell.angle_beta   90.00
_cell.angle_gamma   90.00
#
_symmetry.space_group_name_H-M   'P 1'
#
loop_
_entity.id
_entity.type
_entity.pdbx_description
1 polymer ?
#
loop_
_entity_poly.entity_id
_entity_poly.type
_entity_poly.pdbx_seq_one_letter_code
_entity_poly.pdbx_strand_id
1 'polypeptide(L)'
;MSTYSIALRLRRVTCEDAYIAVPVTEAILRPNPDGSMGIDSEALMAEALRIGEDSRVEWQVETISTEPHPIQQAAPADRDSFDAHYDD
;
A
#
# COMPACT_ATOMS: atom_id res chain seq x y z
N MET A 1 29.63 -32.94 6.08
CA MET A 1 28.99 -32.24 4.95
C MET A 1 29.03 -30.75 5.27
N SER A 2 29.44 -29.90 4.33
CA SER A 2 29.39 -28.45 4.53
C SER A 2 28.01 -27.94 4.14
N THR A 3 27.35 -27.23 5.05
CA THR A 3 26.09 -26.54 4.80
C THR A 3 26.39 -25.16 4.23
N TYR A 4 25.75 -24.80 3.13
CA TYR A 4 25.84 -23.47 2.52
C TYR A 4 24.45 -22.83 2.53
N SER A 5 24.38 -21.54 2.81
CA SER A 5 23.15 -20.74 2.76
C SER A 5 23.28 -19.59 1.78
N ILE A 6 22.15 -19.17 1.20
CA ILE A 6 22.05 -17.99 0.34
C ILE A 6 21.21 -16.94 1.06
N ALA A 7 21.75 -15.73 1.23
CA ALA A 7 20.98 -14.60 1.75
C ALA A 7 20.03 -14.08 0.66
N LEU A 8 18.74 -13.93 0.99
CA LEU A 8 17.73 -13.38 0.11
C LEU A 8 17.06 -12.18 0.77
N ARG A 9 16.81 -11.13 -0.02
CA ARG A 9 16.07 -9.96 0.46
C ARG A 9 14.58 -10.19 0.25
N LEU A 10 13.83 -10.26 1.34
CA LEU A 10 12.37 -10.30 1.35
C LEU A 10 11.81 -8.95 1.79
N ARG A 11 10.54 -8.70 1.45
CA ARG A 11 9.76 -7.56 1.96
C ARG A 11 8.49 -8.07 2.61
N ARG A 12 8.01 -7.32 3.60
CA ARG A 12 6.63 -7.42 4.06
C ARG A 12 5.79 -6.46 3.21
N VAL A 13 4.65 -6.95 2.72
CA VAL A 13 3.64 -6.12 2.08
C VAL A 13 2.42 -6.12 3.00
N THR A 14 2.04 -4.92 3.44
CA THR A 14 0.82 -4.70 4.22
C THR A 14 -0.26 -4.24 3.26
N CYS A 15 -1.39 -4.95 3.23
CA CYS A 15 -2.61 -4.50 2.59
C CYS A 15 -3.50 -3.91 3.69
N GLU A 16 -3.92 -2.67 3.49
CA GLU A 16 -4.72 -1.91 4.45
C GLU A 16 -5.96 -1.37 3.73
N ASP A 17 -7.06 -1.24 4.47
CA ASP A 17 -8.27 -0.57 4.01
C ASP A 17 -8.66 0.59 4.94
N ALA A 18 -9.44 1.51 4.39
CA ALA A 18 -10.05 2.58 5.14
C ALA A 18 -11.37 2.97 4.47
N TYR A 19 -12.38 3.26 5.29
CA TYR A 19 -13.63 3.82 4.82
C TYR A 19 -13.57 5.34 5.00
N ILE A 20 -13.75 6.07 3.89
CA ILE A 20 -13.73 7.53 3.89
C ILE A 20 -15.05 8.09 3.34
N ALA A 21 -15.42 9.27 3.84
CA ALA A 21 -16.58 10.02 3.36
C ALA A 21 -16.09 11.22 2.54
N VAL A 22 -16.43 11.25 1.26
CA VAL A 22 -16.13 12.39 0.38
C VAL A 22 -17.32 13.35 0.36
N PRO A 23 -17.15 14.62 0.75
CA PRO A 23 -18.23 15.60 0.71
C PRO A 23 -18.61 15.92 -0.74
N VAL A 24 -19.90 15.92 -1.04
CA VAL A 24 -20.41 16.34 -2.34
C VAL A 24 -20.38 17.86 -2.44
N THR A 25 -19.44 18.36 -3.22
CA THR A 25 -19.23 19.80 -3.48
C THR A 25 -19.22 20.06 -4.97
N GLU A 26 -19.33 21.33 -5.39
CA GLU A 26 -19.27 21.72 -6.80
C GLU A 26 -18.00 21.22 -7.51
N ALA A 27 -16.90 21.02 -6.77
CA ALA A 27 -15.64 20.52 -7.31
C ALA A 27 -15.71 19.06 -7.80
N ILE A 28 -16.68 18.26 -7.35
CA ILE A 28 -16.88 16.87 -7.79
C ILE A 28 -18.14 16.69 -8.63
N LEU A 29 -18.81 17.78 -8.98
CA LEU A 29 -20.01 17.77 -9.81
C LEU A 29 -19.68 18.16 -11.24
N ARG A 30 -20.35 17.53 -12.19
CA ARG A 30 -20.30 17.89 -13.62
C ARG A 30 -21.69 18.05 -14.19
N PRO A 31 -21.93 19.03 -15.08
CA PRO A 31 -23.21 19.17 -15.76
C PRO A 31 -23.38 18.05 -16.79
N ASN A 32 -24.58 17.46 -16.82
CA ASN A 32 -25.00 16.52 -17.84
C ASN A 32 -25.70 17.27 -19.00
N PRO A 33 -25.80 16.64 -20.21
CA PRO A 33 -26.46 17.26 -21.36
C PRO A 33 -27.94 17.61 -21.18
N ASP A 34 -28.63 16.95 -20.23
CA ASP A 34 -30.03 17.19 -19.88
C ASP A 34 -30.21 18.32 -18.86
N GLY A 35 -29.13 18.98 -18.45
CA GLY A 35 -29.13 20.04 -17.45
C GLY A 35 -29.12 19.55 -16.00
N SER A 36 -29.08 18.24 -15.75
CA SER A 36 -28.87 17.68 -14.41
C SER A 36 -27.39 17.76 -14.00
N MET A 37 -27.10 17.64 -12.70
CA MET A 37 -25.74 17.48 -12.19
C MET A 37 -25.44 16.01 -11.95
N GLY A 38 -24.35 15.53 -12.54
CA GLY A 38 -23.77 14.21 -12.27
C GLY A 38 -22.54 14.31 -11.37
N ILE A 39 -22.11 13.17 -10.84
CA ILE A 39 -20.79 13.06 -10.20
C ILE A 39 -19.72 12.97 -11.27
N ASP A 40 -18.67 13.77 -11.12
CA ASP A 40 -17.42 13.55 -11.81
C ASP A 40 -16.62 12.48 -11.05
N SER A 41 -16.58 11.27 -11.60
CA SER A 41 -15.92 10.13 -10.95
C SER A 41 -14.41 10.30 -10.81
N GLU A 42 -13.77 11.05 -11.71
CA GLU A 42 -12.33 11.31 -11.63
C GLU A 42 -12.05 12.31 -10.51
N ALA A 43 -12.82 13.38 -10.44
CA ALA A 43 -12.71 14.36 -9.35
C ALA A 43 -13.07 13.75 -7.98
N LEU A 44 -14.10 12.90 -7.92
CA LEU A 44 -14.46 12.15 -6.70
C LEU A 44 -13.30 11.29 -6.22
N MET A 45 -12.66 10.52 -7.13
CA MET A 45 -11.55 9.64 -6.77
C MET A 45 -10.31 10.44 -6.35
N ALA A 46 -10.02 11.56 -7.03
CA ALA A 46 -8.92 12.43 -6.64
C ALA A 46 -9.12 13.00 -5.23
N GLU A 47 -10.33 13.46 -4.90
CA GLU A 47 -10.64 13.96 -3.56
C GLU A 47 -10.62 12.84 -2.51
N ALA A 48 -11.08 11.63 -2.86
CA ALA A 48 -10.97 10.45 -2.02
C ALA A 48 -9.52 10.14 -1.64
N LEU A 49 -8.62 10.12 -2.63
CA LEU A 49 -7.18 9.90 -2.40
C LEU A 49 -6.57 10.99 -1.52
N ARG A 50 -6.91 12.26 -1.79
CA ARG A 50 -6.45 13.39 -0.98
C ARG A 50 -6.89 13.29 0.48
N ILE A 51 -8.12 12.84 0.74
CA ILE A 51 -8.61 12.58 2.10
C ILE A 51 -7.86 11.41 2.73
N GLY A 52 -7.60 10.34 1.97
CA GLY A 52 -6.86 9.16 2.41
C GLY A 52 -5.43 9.44 2.89
N GLU A 53 -4.79 10.49 2.38
CA GLU A 53 -3.46 10.96 2.82
C GLU A 53 -3.47 11.66 4.19
N ASP A 54 -4.64 12.03 4.72
CA ASP A 54 -4.75 12.67 6.03
C ASP A 54 -4.42 11.68 7.16
N SER A 55 -3.50 12.08 8.05
CA SER A 55 -3.07 11.28 9.21
C SER A 55 -4.17 10.86 10.18
N ARG A 56 -5.37 11.45 10.09
CA ARG A 56 -6.54 11.08 10.90
C ARG A 56 -7.34 9.93 10.32
N VAL A 57 -7.07 9.51 9.08
CA VAL A 57 -7.72 8.35 8.48
C VAL A 57 -7.22 7.09 9.20
N GLU A 58 -8.17 6.34 9.75
CA GLU A 58 -7.89 5.11 10.47
C GLU A 58 -7.81 3.93 9.51
N TRP A 59 -6.61 3.69 8.98
CA TRP A 59 -6.31 2.50 8.19
C TRP A 59 -6.30 1.24 9.05
N GLN A 60 -6.90 0.17 8.57
CA GLN A 60 -6.91 -1.14 9.22
C GLN A 60 -6.14 -2.14 8.37
N VAL A 61 -5.27 -2.93 9.02
CA VAL A 61 -4.52 -3.98 8.33
C VAL A 61 -5.47 -5.14 8.01
N GLU A 62 -5.64 -5.43 6.72
CA GLU A 62 -6.41 -6.57 6.26
C GLU A 62 -5.54 -7.82 6.17
N THR A 63 -4.32 -7.70 5.64
CA THR A 63 -3.40 -8.83 5.44
C THR A 63 -1.95 -8.36 5.42
N ILE A 64 -1.05 -9.22 5.92
CA ILE A 64 0.40 -9.05 5.79
C ILE A 64 0.98 -10.28 5.06
N SER A 65 1.58 -10.06 3.90
CA SER A 65 2.29 -11.10 3.14
C SER A 65 3.80 -10.88 3.18
N THR A 66 4.57 -11.96 3.01
CA THR A 66 6.01 -11.89 2.76
C THR A 66 6.26 -12.22 1.30
N GLU A 67 6.98 -11.35 0.61
CA GLU A 67 7.28 -11.47 -0.82
C GLU A 67 8.77 -11.26 -1.09
N PRO A 68 9.30 -11.74 -2.23
CA PRO A 68 10.62 -11.30 -2.69
C PRO A 68 10.67 -9.78 -2.82
N HIS A 69 11.76 -9.17 -2.36
CA HIS A 69 11.97 -7.73 -2.59
C HIS A 69 12.20 -7.50 -4.11
N PRO A 70 11.57 -6.48 -4.74
CA PRO A 70 11.66 -6.27 -6.19
C PRO A 70 13.08 -5.95 -6.66
N ILE A 71 13.91 -5.40 -5.77
CA ILE A 71 15.33 -5.17 -5.99
C ILE A 71 16.12 -6.08 -5.07
N GLN A 72 16.77 -7.11 -5.62
CA GLN A 72 17.72 -7.93 -4.88
C GLN A 72 19.06 -7.21 -4.78
N GLN A 73 19.63 -7.17 -3.58
CA GLN A 73 20.93 -6.57 -3.30
C GLN A 73 21.70 -7.50 -2.37
N ALA A 74 23.02 -7.44 -2.43
CA ALA A 74 23.85 -8.14 -1.46
C ALA A 74 23.49 -7.66 -0.04
N ALA A 75 23.69 -8.57 0.92
CA ALA A 75 23.60 -8.23 2.32
C ALA A 75 24.45 -6.98 2.63
N PRO A 76 23.88 -5.95 3.28
CA PRO A 76 24.66 -4.84 3.82
C PRO A 76 25.74 -5.36 4.78
N ALA A 77 26.92 -4.75 4.75
CA ALA A 77 28.06 -5.17 5.57
C ALA A 77 27.86 -4.98 7.08
N ASP A 78 26.82 -4.23 7.49
CA ASP A 78 26.41 -3.99 8.87
C ASP A 78 25.27 -4.90 9.34
N ARG A 79 24.78 -5.82 8.48
CA ARG A 79 23.77 -6.81 8.82
C ARG A 79 24.39 -8.19 8.96
N ASP A 80 24.97 -8.43 10.13
CA ASP A 80 25.65 -9.69 10.45
C ASP A 80 24.70 -10.77 11.01
N SER A 81 23.49 -10.40 11.40
CA SER A 81 22.48 -11.33 11.91
C SER A 81 21.54 -11.78 10.78
N PHE A 82 21.79 -12.97 10.24
CA PHE A 82 20.79 -13.72 9.48
C PHE A 82 20.21 -14.78 10.40
N ASP A 83 18.89 -14.89 10.45
CA ASP A 83 18.26 -16.07 11.01
C ASP A 83 18.58 -17.24 10.07
N ALA A 84 19.65 -17.96 10.39
CA ALA A 84 19.98 -19.21 9.76
C ALA A 84 19.02 -20.26 10.31
N HIS A 85 17.74 -20.17 9.93
CA HIS A 85 16.76 -21.19 10.27
C HIS A 85 17.23 -22.52 9.66
N TYR A 86 17.92 -23.30 10.48
CA TYR A 86 18.29 -24.69 10.31
C TYR A 86 17.99 -25.34 11.64
N ASP A 87 16.85 -25.99 11.74
CA ASP A 87 16.69 -27.13 12.64
C ASP A 87 16.20 -28.30 11.77
N ASP A 88 16.88 -29.45 11.94
CA ASP A 88 16.72 -30.74 11.25
C ASP A 88 15.28 -31.26 11.12
#